data_AF-A0A177EFG2-F1
#
_entry.id   AF-A0A177EFG2-F1
#
_cell.length_a   1.000
_cell.length_b   1.000
_cell.length_c   1.000
_cell.angle_alpha   90.00
_cell.angle_beta   90.00
_cell.angle_gamma   90.00
#
_symmetry.space_group_name_H-M   'P 1'
#
loop_
_entity.id
_entity.type
_entity.pdbx_description
1 polymer ?
#
loop_
_entity_poly.entity_id
_entity_poly.type
_entity_poly.pdbx_seq_one_letter_code
_entity_poly.pdbx_strand_id
1 'polypeptide(L)'
;MKSTPVRSFGKVFETSLGKSLGKVLGKALRCHVLCLIMLGVIVGCSDETSPTPLLNHIVSPYTKQTKAFFVRSRSQYWSNRLETVQIDGQRCILREQLETTYIFLQNYTLETVPEHLAQGIEFDKLIILPDDKDNVAQCDPRVLEKILSALGTICADTLELYNLDLDDSGGKKKSQRMARFLGNFGRKETPELASPIARYTLSIKTLLIRSTTLPAIDWFQKRLDLSHCQISLIIIGKLQLESLELLDGFNAGSIEALNLEGFMSLDSLECKLLREGPLPDKLVILTPWPIYPKISKEIAGNILTKEWRLLVVPMEVWTDLMSPSNQPKHLTAAELAVYIPQHGVFTVIPISLTPSMGDNLATVKVLRFEFYTRHELMSAPKMMGIVDWISRYFRGLEKLVIEESPGKTGFCLFLQKNQVEITTNPGLKT
;
A
#
# COMPACT_ATOMS: atom_id res chain seq x y z
N MET A 1 -64.87 -41.75 4.81
CA MET A 1 -63.68 -42.63 4.92
C MET A 1 -62.69 -41.95 5.86
N LYS A 2 -62.18 -42.71 6.83
CA LYS A 2 -61.46 -42.24 8.04
C LYS A 2 -59.97 -42.02 7.74
N SER A 3 -59.42 -40.90 8.20
CA SER A 3 -58.00 -40.57 8.18
C SER A 3 -57.27 -41.20 9.38
N THR A 4 -56.23 -41.99 9.12
CA THR A 4 -55.34 -42.60 10.11
C THR A 4 -54.20 -41.64 10.46
N PRO A 5 -53.88 -41.39 11.75
CA PRO A 5 -52.72 -40.61 12.14
C PRO A 5 -51.48 -41.51 12.24
N VAL A 6 -50.37 -41.08 11.63
CA VAL A 6 -49.06 -41.74 11.72
C VAL A 6 -48.39 -41.37 13.05
N ARG A 7 -47.94 -42.41 13.77
CA ARG A 7 -47.26 -42.37 15.06
C ARG A 7 -45.89 -41.68 14.98
N SER A 8 -45.63 -40.92 16.04
CA SER A 8 -44.34 -40.42 16.51
C SER A 8 -43.26 -41.51 16.63
N PHE A 9 -42.06 -41.25 16.11
CA PHE A 9 -40.81 -41.90 16.52
C PHE A 9 -40.08 -40.98 17.52
N GLY A 10 -40.28 -41.25 18.80
CA GLY A 10 -39.40 -40.80 19.86
C GLY A 10 -38.66 -42.01 20.44
N LYS A 11 -37.47 -41.74 21.01
CA LYS A 11 -36.65 -42.61 21.88
C LYS A 11 -35.76 -43.65 21.20
N VAL A 12 -34.60 -43.22 20.71
CA VAL A 12 -33.35 -44.01 20.79
C VAL A 12 -32.17 -43.05 20.97
N PHE A 13 -32.00 -42.41 22.13
CA PHE A 13 -30.71 -41.87 22.62
C PHE A 13 -30.85 -41.44 24.09
N GLU A 14 -31.20 -42.39 24.96
CA GLU A 14 -30.96 -42.25 26.41
C GLU A 14 -29.93 -43.31 26.82
N THR A 15 -28.68 -43.13 26.40
CA THR A 15 -27.54 -43.85 26.97
C THR A 15 -26.91 -42.99 28.08
N SER A 16 -26.58 -43.65 29.18
CA SER A 16 -26.13 -43.08 30.45
C SER A 16 -24.82 -42.27 30.39
N LEU A 17 -24.18 -42.16 29.22
CA LEU A 17 -22.99 -41.33 28.98
C LEU A 17 -23.30 -39.82 28.86
N GLY A 18 -24.53 -39.45 28.49
CA GLY A 18 -24.91 -38.03 28.34
C GLY A 18 -25.02 -37.24 29.65
N LYS A 19 -25.28 -37.93 30.77
CA LYS A 19 -25.50 -37.27 32.08
C LYS A 19 -24.21 -36.90 32.81
N SER A 20 -23.08 -37.57 32.55
CA SER A 20 -21.79 -37.21 33.16
C SER A 20 -21.04 -36.16 32.33
N LEU A 21 -21.05 -36.27 30.99
CA LEU A 21 -20.42 -35.30 30.08
C LEU A 21 -21.07 -33.91 30.16
N GLY A 22 -22.40 -33.83 30.25
CA GLY A 22 -23.10 -32.54 30.42
C GLY A 22 -22.73 -31.80 31.72
N LYS A 23 -22.41 -32.54 32.79
CA LYS A 23 -21.99 -31.93 34.07
C LYS A 23 -20.54 -31.41 34.04
N VAL A 24 -19.67 -32.00 33.23
CA VAL A 24 -18.27 -31.57 33.09
C VAL A 24 -18.15 -30.41 32.09
N LEU A 25 -18.82 -30.50 30.94
CA LEU A 25 -18.86 -29.42 29.95
C LEU A 25 -19.54 -28.15 30.48
N GLY A 26 -20.61 -28.29 31.27
CA GLY A 26 -21.27 -27.14 31.90
C GLY A 26 -20.38 -26.39 32.91
N LYS A 27 -19.43 -27.08 33.57
CA LYS A 27 -18.46 -26.46 34.48
C LYS A 27 -17.33 -25.75 33.71
N ALA A 28 -16.84 -26.35 32.63
CA ALA A 28 -15.83 -25.73 31.77
C ALA A 28 -16.37 -24.46 31.08
N LEU A 29 -17.61 -24.50 30.58
CA LEU A 29 -18.25 -23.36 29.94
C LEU A 29 -18.49 -22.21 30.93
N ARG A 30 -18.91 -22.51 32.17
CA ARG A 30 -19.05 -21.49 33.23
C ARG A 30 -17.74 -20.82 33.58
N CYS A 31 -16.62 -21.55 33.58
CA CYS A 31 -15.30 -21.00 33.83
C CYS A 31 -14.88 -20.04 32.70
N HIS A 32 -15.10 -20.40 31.44
CA HIS A 32 -14.77 -19.52 30.30
C HIS A 32 -15.66 -18.28 30.24
N VAL A 33 -16.95 -18.40 30.55
CA VAL A 33 -17.86 -17.26 30.63
C VAL A 33 -17.48 -16.34 31.80
N LEU A 34 -17.08 -16.90 32.96
CA LEU A 34 -16.57 -16.10 34.09
C LEU A 34 -15.23 -15.42 33.76
N CYS A 35 -14.34 -16.08 33.03
CA CYS A 35 -13.10 -15.47 32.54
C CYS A 35 -13.37 -14.35 31.53
N LEU A 36 -14.36 -14.49 30.65
CA LEU A 36 -14.78 -13.44 29.72
C LEU A 36 -15.43 -12.25 30.42
N ILE A 37 -16.23 -12.49 31.47
CA ILE A 37 -16.82 -11.42 32.29
C ILE A 37 -15.72 -10.71 33.10
N MET A 38 -14.77 -11.44 33.69
CA MET A 38 -13.63 -10.85 34.41
C MET A 38 -12.68 -10.08 33.48
N LEU A 39 -12.45 -10.56 32.25
CA LEU A 39 -11.75 -9.79 31.23
C LEU A 39 -12.51 -8.52 30.85
N GLY A 40 -13.85 -8.58 30.74
CA GLY A 40 -14.69 -7.40 30.50
C GLY A 40 -14.66 -6.37 31.63
N VAL A 41 -14.50 -6.81 32.89
CA VAL A 41 -14.39 -5.92 34.06
C VAL A 41 -12.97 -5.37 34.24
N ILE A 42 -11.92 -6.14 33.89
CA ILE A 42 -10.54 -5.64 33.90
C ILE A 42 -10.28 -4.68 32.72
N VAL A 43 -10.95 -4.88 31.57
CA VAL A 43 -10.93 -3.93 30.44
C VAL A 43 -11.85 -2.72 30.69
N GLY A 44 -12.86 -2.84 31.57
CA GLY A 44 -13.75 -1.75 31.97
C GLY A 44 -13.21 -0.82 33.07
N CYS A 45 -12.00 -1.07 33.58
CA CYS A 45 -11.34 -0.28 34.62
C CYS A 45 -9.93 0.18 34.22
N SER A 46 -9.66 0.36 32.92
CA SER A 46 -8.75 1.44 32.54
C SER A 46 -9.57 2.72 32.62
N ASP A 47 -9.43 3.43 33.73
CA ASP A 47 -9.91 4.81 33.85
C ASP A 47 -9.60 5.55 32.53
N GLU A 48 -10.65 5.77 31.73
CA GLU A 48 -10.81 7.00 30.97
C GLU A 48 -10.77 8.12 32.01
N THR A 49 -9.55 8.42 32.46
CA THR A 49 -9.19 9.75 32.92
C THR A 49 -9.68 10.64 31.81
N SER A 50 -10.84 11.27 32.04
CA SER A 50 -11.48 12.22 31.14
C SER A 50 -10.35 13.00 30.49
N PRO A 51 -10.10 12.84 29.17
CA PRO A 51 -8.86 13.27 28.57
C PRO A 51 -8.71 14.72 28.94
N THR A 52 -7.71 15.03 29.78
CA THR A 52 -7.35 16.39 30.15
C THR A 52 -7.44 17.16 28.86
N PRO A 53 -8.39 18.11 28.70
CA PRO A 53 -8.83 18.59 27.39
C PRO A 53 -7.58 18.85 26.59
N LEU A 54 -7.32 17.97 25.61
CA LEU A 54 -6.02 17.89 24.97
C LEU A 54 -5.73 19.29 24.50
N LEU A 55 -4.74 19.93 25.11
CA LEU A 55 -4.45 21.31 24.78
C LEU A 55 -4.10 21.27 23.29
N ASN A 56 -4.97 21.85 22.45
CA ASN A 56 -4.81 21.92 21.00
C ASN A 56 -3.63 22.82 20.59
N HIS A 57 -2.74 23.12 21.53
CA HIS A 57 -1.56 23.93 21.36
C HIS A 57 -0.39 23.32 22.11
N ILE A 58 0.81 23.65 21.62
CA ILE A 58 2.09 23.22 22.13
C ILE A 58 2.73 24.43 22.81
N VAL A 59 2.92 24.33 24.13
CA VAL A 59 3.74 25.27 24.89
C VAL A 59 5.17 24.75 24.89
N SER A 60 6.07 25.42 24.17
CA SER A 60 7.47 25.01 24.07
C SER A 60 8.42 26.21 24.11
N PRO A 61 9.56 26.12 24.81
CA PRO A 61 10.60 27.15 24.75
C PRO A 61 11.18 27.30 23.33
N TYR A 62 11.07 26.27 22.49
CA TYR A 62 11.57 26.25 21.12
C TYR A 62 10.60 26.84 20.09
N THR A 63 9.41 27.33 20.50
CA THR A 63 8.36 27.83 19.59
C THR A 63 8.90 28.81 18.53
N LYS A 64 9.69 29.81 18.93
CA LYS A 64 10.26 30.80 17.99
C LYS A 64 11.20 30.15 16.98
N GLN A 65 12.07 29.25 17.44
CA GLN A 65 13.05 28.55 16.62
C GLN A 65 12.37 27.59 15.63
N THR A 66 11.36 26.85 16.08
CA THR A 66 10.59 25.93 15.24
C THR A 66 9.85 26.68 14.14
N LYS A 67 9.21 27.81 14.48
CA LYS A 67 8.60 28.66 13.45
C LYS A 67 9.63 29.17 12.43
N ALA A 68 10.80 29.59 12.88
CA ALA A 68 11.86 30.03 11.98
C ALA A 68 12.37 28.90 11.06
N PHE A 69 12.48 27.68 11.61
CA PHE A 69 12.85 26.48 10.84
C PHE A 69 11.87 26.22 9.69
N PHE A 70 10.56 26.22 9.92
CA PHE A 70 9.58 25.99 8.85
C PHE A 70 9.45 27.18 7.89
N VAL A 71 9.52 28.42 8.39
CA VAL A 71 9.48 29.62 7.53
C VAL A 71 10.65 29.66 6.52
N ARG A 72 11.78 29.04 6.84
CA ARG A 72 12.92 28.91 5.91
C ARG A 72 12.60 28.05 4.68
N SER A 73 11.58 27.19 4.76
CA SER A 73 11.04 26.43 3.62
C SER A 73 9.87 27.13 2.91
N ARG A 74 9.63 28.42 3.20
CA ARG A 74 8.64 29.23 2.47
C ARG A 74 9.09 29.48 1.04
N SER A 75 8.16 29.36 0.09
CA SER A 75 8.33 29.81 -1.30
C SER A 75 7.24 30.80 -1.70
N GLN A 76 7.26 31.27 -2.94
CA GLN A 76 6.18 32.08 -3.50
C GLN A 76 4.85 31.30 -3.56
N TYR A 77 4.92 29.98 -3.72
CA TYR A 77 3.74 29.12 -3.90
C TYR A 77 3.30 28.44 -2.61
N TRP A 78 4.18 28.33 -1.60
CA TRP A 78 3.90 27.60 -0.36
C TRP A 78 4.25 28.48 0.85
N SER A 79 3.23 28.79 1.65
CA SER A 79 3.38 29.67 2.83
C SER A 79 4.36 29.08 3.84
N ASN A 80 4.28 27.76 4.04
CA ASN A 80 5.00 26.95 5.01
C ASN A 80 5.02 27.55 6.42
N ARG A 81 3.86 28.06 6.86
CA ARG A 81 3.69 28.71 8.16
C ARG A 81 2.93 27.78 9.09
N LEU A 82 3.56 27.44 10.22
CA LEU A 82 2.83 26.77 11.29
C LEU A 82 1.73 27.67 11.85
N GLU A 83 0.54 27.10 12.02
CA GLU A 83 -0.57 27.76 12.69
C GLU A 83 -0.25 27.99 14.17
N THR A 84 -0.70 29.13 14.68
CA THR A 84 -0.44 29.53 16.07
C THR A 84 -1.65 30.18 16.71
N VAL A 85 -1.80 29.96 18.01
CA VAL A 85 -2.82 30.60 18.86
C VAL A 85 -2.15 31.48 19.91
N GLN A 86 -2.86 32.52 20.37
CA GLN A 86 -2.40 33.35 21.50
C GLN A 86 -3.14 32.92 22.77
N ILE A 87 -2.38 32.52 23.79
CA ILE A 87 -2.89 32.04 25.08
C ILE A 87 -2.11 32.78 26.16
N ASP A 88 -2.82 33.48 27.04
CA ASP A 88 -2.23 34.28 28.11
C ASP A 88 -1.13 35.24 27.63
N GLY A 89 -1.33 35.83 26.44
CA GLY A 89 -0.37 36.72 25.80
C GLY A 89 0.82 36.01 25.12
N GLN A 90 1.03 34.72 25.36
CA GLN A 90 2.05 33.91 24.71
C GLN A 90 1.52 33.30 23.40
N ARG A 91 2.34 33.37 22.34
CA ARG A 91 2.03 32.73 21.06
C ARG A 91 2.52 31.28 21.08
N CYS A 92 1.61 30.33 20.96
CA CYS A 92 1.88 28.89 20.96
C CYS A 92 1.60 28.28 19.58
N ILE A 93 2.28 27.18 19.24
CA ILE A 93 2.03 26.43 18.00
C ILE A 93 0.75 25.62 18.19
N LEU A 94 -0.18 25.62 17.22
CA LEU A 94 -1.30 24.68 17.27
C LEU A 94 -0.77 23.25 17.10
N ARG A 95 -1.33 22.29 17.81
CA ARG A 95 -0.83 20.91 17.76
C ARG A 95 -1.00 20.32 16.36
N GLU A 96 -2.22 20.39 15.86
CA GLU A 96 -2.60 19.92 14.52
C GLU A 96 -2.29 20.99 13.49
N GLN A 97 -1.67 20.58 12.38
CA GLN A 97 -1.31 21.41 11.25
C GLN A 97 -2.00 20.86 9.99
N LEU A 98 -3.12 21.49 9.61
CA LEU A 98 -3.99 21.00 8.53
C LEU A 98 -3.44 21.30 7.13
N GLU A 99 -2.60 22.34 7.00
CA GLU A 99 -1.94 22.66 5.74
C GLU A 99 -0.76 21.72 5.46
N THR A 100 -0.54 21.39 4.17
CA THR A 100 0.66 20.67 3.75
C THR A 100 1.92 21.46 4.10
N THR A 101 2.79 20.83 4.88
CA THR A 101 4.07 21.39 5.32
C THR A 101 5.21 20.79 4.50
N TYR A 102 6.15 21.63 4.09
CA TYR A 102 7.29 21.30 3.25
C TYR A 102 8.61 21.50 4.01
N ILE A 103 9.59 20.65 3.73
CA ILE A 103 10.98 20.82 4.13
C ILE A 103 11.84 20.76 2.86
N PHE A 104 12.29 21.93 2.39
CA PHE A 104 13.19 22.09 1.25
C PHE A 104 14.63 21.92 1.69
N LEU A 105 15.22 20.76 1.40
CA LEU A 105 16.53 20.40 1.92
C LEU A 105 17.65 21.37 1.53
N GLN A 106 17.59 22.04 0.37
CA GLN A 106 18.63 23.02 -0.01
C GLN A 106 18.63 24.27 0.85
N ASN A 107 17.53 24.57 1.54
CA ASN A 107 17.45 25.73 2.42
C ASN A 107 18.15 25.48 3.76
N TYR A 108 18.65 24.26 3.99
CA TYR A 108 19.28 23.86 5.24
C TYR A 108 20.72 23.39 5.02
N THR A 109 21.59 23.86 5.89
CA THR A 109 22.93 23.33 6.19
C THR A 109 22.95 22.76 7.61
N LEU A 110 24.02 22.05 7.98
CA LEU A 110 24.21 21.53 9.33
C LEU A 110 24.09 22.61 10.40
N GLU A 111 24.57 23.82 10.16
CA GLU A 111 24.54 24.94 11.11
C GLU A 111 23.12 25.53 11.27
N THR A 112 22.34 25.47 10.19
CA THR A 112 21.01 26.11 10.15
C THR A 112 19.90 25.25 10.75
N VAL A 113 20.10 23.93 10.82
CA VAL A 113 19.15 23.01 11.45
C VAL A 113 19.37 23.09 12.97
N PRO A 114 18.34 23.44 13.75
CA PRO A 114 18.46 23.52 15.20
C PRO A 114 18.65 22.13 15.82
N GLU A 115 19.20 22.09 17.04
CA GLU A 115 19.32 20.83 17.79
C GLU A 115 17.95 20.28 18.24
N HIS A 116 17.02 21.19 18.54
CA HIS A 116 15.69 20.86 19.02
C HIS A 116 14.62 21.69 18.31
N LEU A 117 13.49 21.04 18.03
CA LEU A 117 12.23 21.68 17.64
C LEU A 117 11.17 21.41 18.72
N ALA A 118 10.12 22.23 18.75
CA ALA A 118 8.93 21.96 19.54
C ALA A 118 8.37 20.59 19.16
N GLN A 119 8.20 19.72 20.16
CA GLN A 119 7.78 18.35 19.99
C GLN A 119 6.25 18.24 20.00
N GLY A 120 5.74 17.14 19.42
CA GLY A 120 4.31 16.83 19.40
C GLY A 120 3.50 17.61 18.36
N ILE A 121 4.14 18.13 17.31
CA ILE A 121 3.44 18.70 16.16
C ILE A 121 2.87 17.55 15.32
N GLU A 122 1.60 17.63 14.96
CA GLU A 122 0.88 16.65 14.16
C GLU A 122 0.55 17.26 12.80
N PHE A 123 1.09 16.69 11.73
CA PHE A 123 0.89 17.20 10.37
C PHE A 123 -0.20 16.42 9.64
N ASP A 124 -1.09 17.09 8.91
CA ASP A 124 -1.92 16.40 7.92
C ASP A 124 -1.02 15.79 6.82
N LYS A 125 -0.10 16.61 6.29
CA LYS A 125 0.89 16.17 5.31
C LYS A 125 2.23 16.86 5.49
N LEU A 126 3.29 16.07 5.65
CA LEU A 126 4.68 16.53 5.68
C LEU A 126 5.43 16.02 4.45
N ILE A 127 6.01 16.92 3.66
CA ILE A 127 6.77 16.60 2.44
C ILE A 127 8.23 17.01 2.61
N ILE A 128 9.15 16.06 2.45
CA ILE A 128 10.59 16.28 2.45
C ILE A 128 11.08 16.14 1.00
N LEU A 129 11.69 17.20 0.47
CA LEU A 129 12.06 17.29 -0.93
C LEU A 129 13.26 18.24 -1.15
N PRO A 130 13.96 18.14 -2.29
CA PRO A 130 14.94 19.15 -2.69
C PRO A 130 14.25 20.40 -3.27
N ASP A 131 15.04 21.35 -3.79
CA ASP A 131 14.53 22.64 -4.32
C ASP A 131 13.61 22.44 -5.50
N ASP A 132 14.14 21.66 -6.44
CA ASP A 132 13.57 21.49 -7.74
C ASP A 132 12.57 20.34 -7.69
N LYS A 133 11.29 20.72 -7.78
CA LYS A 133 10.20 19.75 -7.83
C LYS A 133 10.24 18.87 -9.06
N ASP A 134 10.94 19.27 -10.11
CA ASP A 134 10.94 18.53 -11.37
C ASP A 134 12.18 17.65 -11.53
N ASN A 135 13.21 17.87 -10.72
CA ASN A 135 14.48 17.14 -10.84
C ASN A 135 14.87 16.40 -9.55
N VAL A 136 15.31 15.17 -9.73
CA VAL A 136 15.99 14.41 -8.68
C VAL A 136 17.30 15.12 -8.34
N ALA A 137 17.49 15.50 -7.08
CA ALA A 137 18.64 16.27 -6.65
C ALA A 137 19.40 15.59 -5.51
N GLN A 138 20.72 15.71 -5.56
CA GLN A 138 21.60 15.20 -4.53
C GLN A 138 21.39 15.99 -3.24
N CYS A 139 21.16 15.28 -2.15
CA CYS A 139 20.97 15.85 -0.82
C CYS A 139 22.11 15.40 0.11
N ASP A 140 22.56 16.27 1.02
CA ASP A 140 23.50 15.87 2.06
C ASP A 140 22.77 14.99 3.09
N PRO A 141 23.09 13.69 3.20
CA PRO A 141 22.43 12.80 4.16
C PRO A 141 22.61 13.26 5.60
N ARG A 142 23.67 14.01 5.92
CA ARG A 142 23.94 14.52 7.28
C ARG A 142 22.96 15.63 7.67
N VAL A 143 22.62 16.50 6.73
CA VAL A 143 21.60 17.56 6.95
C VAL A 143 20.25 16.91 7.19
N LEU A 144 19.89 15.93 6.36
CA LEU A 144 18.64 15.18 6.51
C LEU A 144 18.59 14.43 7.86
N GLU A 145 19.67 13.75 8.25
CA GLU A 145 19.80 13.10 9.56
C GLU A 145 19.59 14.09 10.71
N LYS A 146 20.21 15.28 10.62
CA LYS A 146 20.03 16.33 11.62
C LYS A 146 18.60 16.85 11.67
N ILE A 147 17.91 16.97 10.52
CA ILE A 147 16.50 17.37 10.46
C ILE A 147 15.61 16.33 11.13
N LEU A 148 15.77 15.05 10.78
CA LEU A 148 14.99 13.96 11.40
C LEU A 148 15.24 13.91 12.92
N SER A 149 16.48 14.10 13.35
CA SER A 149 16.83 14.19 14.77
C SER A 149 16.20 15.38 15.48
N ALA A 150 16.15 16.56 14.84
CA ALA A 150 15.57 17.77 15.42
C ALA A 150 14.04 17.68 15.54
N LEU A 151 13.39 17.01 14.58
CA LEU A 151 11.96 16.72 14.60
C LEU A 151 11.60 15.75 15.72
N GLY A 152 12.47 14.78 16.02
CA GLY A 152 12.21 13.76 17.03
C GLY A 152 11.20 12.73 16.52
N THR A 153 10.10 12.53 17.23
CA THR A 153 9.00 11.68 16.74
C THR A 153 8.18 12.46 15.71
N ILE A 154 8.09 11.95 14.48
CA ILE A 154 7.31 12.60 13.42
C ILE A 154 5.89 12.02 13.46
N CYS A 155 4.93 12.86 13.81
CA CYS A 155 3.50 12.54 13.76
C CYS A 155 2.88 13.18 12.52
N ALA A 156 2.39 12.37 11.57
CA ALA A 156 1.74 12.90 10.37
C ALA A 156 0.72 11.93 9.76
N ASP A 157 -0.37 12.42 9.20
CA ASP A 157 -1.29 11.56 8.44
C ASP A 157 -0.59 11.03 7.17
N THR A 158 0.15 11.89 6.46
CA THR A 158 1.00 11.50 5.33
C THR A 158 2.42 12.05 5.46
N LEU A 159 3.42 11.18 5.38
CA LEU A 159 4.81 11.55 5.16
C LEU A 159 5.19 11.26 3.70
N GLU A 160 5.59 12.29 2.95
CA GLU A 160 6.03 12.16 1.56
C GLU A 160 7.54 12.43 1.42
N LEU A 161 8.25 11.49 0.80
CA LEU A 161 9.66 11.58 0.43
C LEU A 161 9.77 11.75 -1.09
N TYR A 162 10.12 12.95 -1.55
CA TYR A 162 9.99 13.33 -2.96
C TYR A 162 11.33 13.71 -3.60
N ASN A 163 11.66 13.12 -4.75
CA ASN A 163 12.83 13.43 -5.58
C ASN A 163 14.20 13.35 -4.86
N LEU A 164 14.34 12.49 -3.84
CA LEU A 164 15.57 12.43 -3.05
C LEU A 164 16.63 11.52 -3.71
N ASP A 165 17.86 12.02 -3.81
CA ASP A 165 19.04 11.23 -4.18
C ASP A 165 20.14 11.38 -3.12
N LEU A 166 20.55 10.26 -2.54
CA LEU A 166 21.61 10.17 -1.53
C LEU A 166 22.84 9.42 -2.05
N ASP A 167 22.93 9.18 -3.36
CA ASP A 167 24.09 8.56 -3.96
C ASP A 167 25.29 9.54 -3.95
N ASP A 168 26.30 9.22 -3.15
CA ASP A 168 27.55 10.00 -3.01
C ASP A 168 28.43 9.97 -4.29
N SER A 169 28.01 9.23 -5.33
CA SER A 169 28.78 9.12 -6.58
C SER A 169 28.75 10.35 -7.49
N GLY A 170 28.23 11.50 -7.01
CA GLY A 170 27.98 12.76 -7.72
C GLY A 170 29.13 13.44 -8.47
N GLY A 171 30.31 12.81 -8.61
CA GLY A 171 31.45 13.38 -9.36
C GLY A 171 32.03 12.51 -10.49
N LYS A 172 31.70 11.21 -10.59
CA LYS A 172 32.39 10.31 -11.53
C LYS A 172 31.44 9.73 -12.58
N LYS A 173 31.39 10.43 -13.72
CA LYS A 173 30.87 10.08 -15.06
C LYS A 173 29.95 8.85 -15.16
N LYS A 174 28.74 9.11 -15.69
CA LYS A 174 27.60 8.21 -15.99
C LYS A 174 27.88 6.90 -16.75
N SER A 175 29.11 6.62 -17.21
CA SER A 175 29.40 5.45 -18.05
C SER A 175 29.68 4.14 -17.30
N GLN A 176 29.78 4.15 -15.96
CA GLN A 176 30.00 2.92 -15.17
C GLN A 176 28.78 2.45 -14.34
N ARG A 177 27.65 3.17 -14.40
CA ARG A 177 26.51 2.92 -13.50
C ARG A 177 25.71 1.64 -13.79
N MET A 178 25.82 1.01 -14.97
CA MET A 178 25.04 -0.19 -15.29
C MET A 178 25.63 -1.51 -14.75
N ALA A 179 26.89 -1.55 -14.32
CA ALA A 179 27.55 -2.81 -13.96
C ALA A 179 27.69 -3.07 -12.45
N ARG A 180 27.39 -2.11 -11.58
CA ARG A 180 27.62 -2.25 -10.12
C ARG A 180 26.38 -2.53 -9.27
N PHE A 181 25.18 -2.45 -9.86
CA PHE A 181 23.95 -2.82 -9.14
C PHE A 181 23.64 -4.33 -9.21
N LEU A 182 24.40 -5.12 -9.98
CA LEU A 182 24.14 -6.54 -10.26
C LEU A 182 24.60 -7.51 -9.15
N GLY A 183 24.06 -7.38 -7.93
CA GLY A 183 24.01 -8.54 -7.03
C GLY A 183 25.06 -8.62 -5.91
N ASN A 184 25.18 -7.58 -5.10
CA ASN A 184 25.93 -7.68 -3.83
C ASN A 184 25.15 -7.18 -2.60
N PHE A 185 23.82 -7.36 -2.58
CA PHE A 185 23.02 -7.22 -1.36
C PHE A 185 23.32 -8.30 -0.29
N GLY A 186 24.26 -9.22 -0.56
CA GLY A 186 24.72 -10.25 0.38
C GLY A 186 26.22 -10.22 0.69
N ARG A 187 26.94 -9.13 0.37
CA ARG A 187 28.36 -9.06 0.74
C ARG A 187 28.45 -9.00 2.26
N LYS A 188 28.92 -10.09 2.86
CA LYS A 188 29.30 -10.18 4.27
C LYS A 188 30.40 -9.15 4.54
N GLU A 189 30.01 -7.91 4.79
CA GLU A 189 30.90 -6.93 5.36
C GLU A 189 31.36 -7.48 6.70
N THR A 190 32.68 -7.59 6.83
CA THR A 190 33.34 -7.87 8.10
C THR A 190 32.76 -6.90 9.13
N PRO A 191 32.28 -7.37 10.30
CA PRO A 191 31.67 -6.51 11.30
C PRO A 191 32.75 -5.64 11.95
N GLU A 192 33.20 -4.60 11.26
CA GLU A 192 33.71 -3.41 11.92
C GLU A 192 32.55 -2.88 12.77
N LEU A 193 32.81 -2.57 14.05
CA LEU A 193 31.84 -2.03 14.98
C LEU A 193 31.35 -0.66 14.50
N ALA A 194 30.44 -0.66 13.53
CA ALA A 194 29.74 0.53 13.09
C ALA A 194 28.95 1.07 14.29
N SER A 195 29.06 2.38 14.53
CA SER A 195 28.27 3.04 15.57
C SER A 195 26.77 2.75 15.36
N PRO A 196 26.00 2.56 16.44
CA PRO A 196 24.57 2.29 16.33
C PRO A 196 23.89 3.38 15.50
N ILE A 197 23.22 2.98 14.43
CA ILE A 197 22.48 3.89 13.56
C ILE A 197 21.28 4.43 14.35
N ALA A 198 21.19 5.75 14.47
CA ALA A 198 20.05 6.40 15.11
C ALA A 198 18.76 6.05 14.35
N ARG A 199 17.72 5.65 15.09
CA ARG A 199 16.39 5.38 14.54
C ARG A 199 15.40 6.45 15.00
N TYR A 200 14.57 6.91 14.08
CA TYR A 200 13.58 7.95 14.26
C TYR A 200 12.19 7.33 14.23
N THR A 201 11.49 7.43 15.36
CA THR A 201 10.13 6.92 15.49
C THR A 201 9.17 7.73 14.65
N LEU A 202 8.37 7.03 13.85
CA LEU A 202 7.28 7.61 13.09
C LEU A 202 5.94 7.22 13.72
N SER A 203 4.97 8.13 13.63
CA SER A 203 3.56 7.88 13.90
C SER A 203 2.78 8.39 12.70
N ILE A 204 2.62 7.53 11.69
CA ILE A 204 2.03 7.91 10.40
C ILE A 204 0.98 6.93 9.90
N LYS A 205 0.06 7.41 9.05
CA LYS A 205 -0.92 6.56 8.35
C LYS A 205 -0.46 6.21 6.93
N THR A 206 0.21 7.13 6.24
CA THR A 206 0.67 6.93 4.86
C THR A 206 2.14 7.30 4.71
N LEU A 207 2.93 6.37 4.16
CA LEU A 207 4.28 6.65 3.67
C LEU A 207 4.25 6.69 2.14
N LEU A 208 4.45 7.88 1.57
CA LEU A 208 4.51 8.10 0.13
C LEU A 208 5.96 8.36 -0.29
N ILE A 209 6.53 7.47 -1.09
CA ILE A 209 7.87 7.62 -1.66
C ILE A 209 7.69 7.88 -3.15
N ARG A 210 8.07 9.08 -3.60
CA ARG A 210 7.87 9.48 -4.98
C ARG A 210 9.18 9.94 -5.62
N SER A 211 9.53 9.32 -6.74
CA SER A 211 10.72 9.65 -7.54
C SER A 211 12.04 9.65 -6.75
N THR A 212 12.11 8.89 -5.67
CA THR A 212 13.28 8.78 -4.78
C THR A 212 14.16 7.60 -5.22
N THR A 213 15.49 7.75 -5.19
CA THR A 213 16.44 6.72 -5.65
C THR A 213 16.53 5.55 -4.66
N LEU A 214 16.91 4.35 -5.13
CA LEU A 214 17.06 3.17 -4.26
C LEU A 214 18.02 3.38 -3.08
N PRO A 215 19.22 4.00 -3.26
CA PRO A 215 20.10 4.30 -2.13
C PRO A 215 19.43 5.20 -1.09
N ALA A 216 18.60 6.15 -1.51
CA ALA A 216 17.87 6.99 -0.58
C ALA A 216 16.79 6.20 0.18
N ILE A 217 16.03 5.32 -0.50
CA ILE A 217 15.04 4.45 0.16
C ILE A 217 15.72 3.55 1.21
N ASP A 218 16.81 2.88 0.85
CA ASP A 218 17.59 2.03 1.77
C ASP A 218 18.12 2.83 2.98
N TRP A 219 18.59 4.05 2.74
CA TRP A 219 19.04 4.95 3.82
C TRP A 219 17.91 5.25 4.82
N PHE A 220 16.69 5.52 4.33
CA PHE A 220 15.53 5.75 5.18
C PHE A 220 15.11 4.50 5.93
N GLN A 221 15.09 3.33 5.29
CA GLN A 221 14.73 2.07 5.95
C GLN A 221 15.60 1.74 7.16
N LYS A 222 16.89 2.07 7.10
CA LYS A 222 17.82 1.86 8.22
C LYS A 222 17.58 2.79 9.41
N ARG A 223 16.91 3.92 9.18
CA ARG A 223 16.77 5.04 10.13
C ARG A 223 15.35 5.33 10.56
N LEU A 224 14.33 4.88 9.84
CA LEU A 224 12.94 5.07 10.21
C LEU A 224 12.45 3.86 10.99
N ASP A 225 11.73 4.11 12.08
CA ASP A 225 11.06 3.07 12.84
C ASP A 225 9.54 3.18 12.67
N LEU A 226 9.00 2.22 11.91
CA LEU A 226 7.57 2.07 11.62
C LEU A 226 6.95 0.88 12.38
N SER A 227 7.67 0.27 13.32
CA SER A 227 7.26 -0.99 13.97
C SER A 227 5.93 -0.92 14.73
N HIS A 228 5.49 0.29 15.09
CA HIS A 228 4.22 0.56 15.74
C HIS A 228 3.15 1.14 14.82
N CYS A 229 3.46 1.35 13.53
CA CYS A 229 2.53 1.95 12.57
C CYS A 229 1.78 0.88 11.75
N GLN A 230 0.51 1.16 11.46
CA GLN A 230 -0.28 0.48 10.44
C GLN A 230 -0.40 1.45 9.27
N ILE A 231 0.26 1.14 8.15
CA ILE A 231 0.46 2.13 7.08
C ILE A 231 -0.13 1.71 5.73
N SER A 232 -0.48 2.71 4.94
CA SER A 232 -0.52 2.62 3.49
C SER A 232 0.87 2.99 2.93
N LEU A 233 1.52 2.06 2.25
CA LEU A 233 2.81 2.29 1.60
C LEU A 233 2.60 2.51 0.10
N ILE A 234 3.02 3.68 -0.38
CA ILE A 234 2.89 4.07 -1.78
C ILE A 234 4.28 4.40 -2.32
N ILE A 235 4.74 3.68 -3.33
CA ILE A 235 6.02 3.90 -4.00
C ILE A 235 5.74 4.23 -5.46
N ILE A 236 6.01 5.47 -5.86
CA ILE A 236 5.78 5.98 -7.21
C ILE A 236 7.12 6.37 -7.80
N GLY A 237 7.54 5.76 -8.89
CA GLY A 237 8.76 6.23 -9.56
C GLY A 237 9.33 5.24 -10.54
N LYS A 238 10.29 5.73 -11.34
CA LYS A 238 10.96 4.99 -12.41
C LYS A 238 12.03 4.03 -11.87
N LEU A 239 11.66 3.22 -10.87
CA LEU A 239 12.56 2.26 -10.23
C LEU A 239 12.77 1.03 -11.12
N GLN A 240 13.97 0.44 -11.01
CA GLN A 240 14.32 -0.84 -11.60
C GLN A 240 14.68 -1.77 -10.45
N LEU A 241 13.88 -2.82 -10.25
CA LEU A 241 14.01 -3.71 -9.10
C LEU A 241 14.20 -5.16 -9.56
N GLU A 242 15.15 -5.85 -8.95
CA GLU A 242 15.31 -7.31 -9.12
C GLU A 242 14.19 -8.07 -8.37
N SER A 243 13.79 -7.56 -7.21
CA SER A 243 12.74 -8.14 -6.36
C SER A 243 12.01 -7.06 -5.56
N LEU A 244 10.91 -7.43 -4.91
CA LEU A 244 10.22 -6.58 -3.94
C LEU A 244 10.82 -6.66 -2.53
N GLU A 245 11.98 -7.30 -2.34
CA GLU A 245 12.63 -7.45 -1.02
C GLU A 245 13.01 -6.11 -0.41
N LEU A 246 13.09 -5.03 -1.21
CA LEU A 246 13.16 -3.66 -0.71
C LEU A 246 12.07 -3.41 0.35
N LEU A 247 10.86 -3.94 0.18
CA LEU A 247 9.75 -3.72 1.11
C LEU A 247 10.04 -4.25 2.52
N ASP A 248 10.90 -5.26 2.64
CA ASP A 248 11.22 -5.91 3.92
C ASP A 248 12.01 -4.98 4.86
N GLY A 249 12.65 -3.94 4.31
CA GLY A 249 13.42 -2.97 5.08
C GLY A 249 12.57 -1.97 5.87
N PHE A 250 11.28 -1.80 5.57
CA PHE A 250 10.45 -0.80 6.27
C PHE A 250 10.06 -1.21 7.69
N ASN A 251 10.01 -2.52 7.97
CA ASN A 251 9.66 -3.06 9.30
C ASN A 251 8.42 -2.38 9.92
N ALA A 252 7.39 -2.14 9.11
CA ALA A 252 6.13 -1.56 9.59
C ALA A 252 5.38 -2.57 10.44
N GLY A 253 4.64 -2.10 11.45
CA GLY A 253 3.79 -2.97 12.28
C GLY A 253 2.75 -3.73 11.46
N SER A 254 2.16 -3.06 10.46
CA SER A 254 1.46 -3.71 9.34
C SER A 254 1.39 -2.79 8.12
N ILE A 255 1.25 -3.37 6.93
CA ILE A 255 0.97 -2.64 5.68
C ILE A 255 -0.45 -3.00 5.25
N GLU A 256 -1.38 -2.05 5.39
CA GLU A 256 -2.79 -2.25 5.05
C GLU A 256 -3.06 -2.12 3.54
N ALA A 257 -2.26 -1.29 2.87
CA ALA A 257 -2.32 -1.05 1.45
C ALA A 257 -0.92 -0.88 0.87
N LEU A 258 -0.67 -1.52 -0.27
CA LEU A 258 0.59 -1.43 -1.01
C LEU A 258 0.32 -0.97 -2.43
N ASN A 259 0.85 0.20 -2.78
CA ASN A 259 0.78 0.75 -4.13
C ASN A 259 2.19 0.90 -4.71
N LEU A 260 2.45 0.21 -5.82
CA LEU A 260 3.71 0.22 -6.56
C LEU A 260 3.43 0.78 -7.95
N GLU A 261 3.85 2.00 -8.20
CA GLU A 261 3.49 2.73 -9.41
C GLU A 261 4.72 3.23 -10.17
N GLY A 262 4.65 3.22 -11.50
CA GLY A 262 5.66 3.86 -12.35
C GLY A 262 6.95 3.06 -12.56
N PHE A 263 7.03 1.82 -12.09
CA PHE A 263 8.27 1.03 -12.15
C PHE A 263 8.67 0.77 -13.61
N MET A 264 9.97 0.86 -13.89
CA MET A 264 10.54 0.61 -15.21
C MET A 264 10.81 -0.87 -15.44
N SER A 265 11.20 -1.59 -14.39
CA SER A 265 11.34 -3.05 -14.40
C SER A 265 11.12 -3.62 -12.99
N LEU A 266 10.57 -4.83 -12.94
CA LEU A 266 10.42 -5.63 -11.74
C LEU A 266 10.58 -7.10 -12.13
N ASP A 267 11.69 -7.72 -11.72
CA ASP A 267 12.02 -9.08 -12.17
C ASP A 267 11.38 -10.17 -11.29
N SER A 268 10.94 -9.83 -10.08
CA SER A 268 10.39 -10.78 -9.11
C SER A 268 9.46 -10.12 -8.09
N LEU A 269 8.40 -10.81 -7.70
CA LEU A 269 7.50 -10.39 -6.60
C LEU A 269 7.98 -10.85 -5.21
N GLU A 270 9.16 -11.46 -5.11
CA GLU A 270 9.70 -11.93 -3.83
C GLU A 270 9.84 -10.81 -2.81
N CYS A 271 9.19 -10.98 -1.66
CA CYS A 271 9.37 -10.23 -0.41
C CYS A 271 8.69 -10.99 0.74
N LYS A 272 9.08 -10.71 1.98
CA LYS A 272 8.46 -11.33 3.16
C LYS A 272 7.00 -10.98 3.30
N LEU A 273 6.61 -9.74 2.98
CA LEU A 273 5.23 -9.30 3.07
C LEU A 273 4.27 -10.21 2.28
N LEU A 274 4.63 -10.57 1.04
CA LEU A 274 3.79 -11.40 0.19
C LEU A 274 3.95 -12.91 0.45
N ARG A 275 5.08 -13.33 1.03
CA ARG A 275 5.40 -14.73 1.31
C ARG A 275 4.87 -15.21 2.66
N GLU A 276 5.06 -14.41 3.70
CA GLU A 276 4.84 -14.79 5.11
C GLU A 276 3.57 -14.14 5.69
N GLY A 277 3.19 -12.97 5.18
CA GLY A 277 2.00 -12.23 5.62
C GLY A 277 2.15 -11.47 6.96
N PRO A 278 1.07 -10.84 7.46
CA PRO A 278 -0.26 -10.75 6.85
C PRO A 278 -0.25 -9.92 5.55
N LEU A 279 -1.04 -10.35 4.56
CA LEU A 279 -1.17 -9.64 3.29
C LEU A 279 -1.98 -8.33 3.45
N PRO A 280 -1.66 -7.27 2.68
CA PRO A 280 -2.46 -6.06 2.66
C PRO A 280 -3.86 -6.34 2.11
N ASP A 281 -4.82 -5.48 2.44
CA ASP A 281 -6.16 -5.54 1.86
C ASP A 281 -6.22 -4.97 0.45
N LYS A 282 -5.25 -4.10 0.12
CA LYS A 282 -5.10 -3.47 -1.19
C LYS A 282 -3.71 -3.73 -1.74
N LEU A 283 -3.64 -4.27 -2.96
CA LEU A 283 -2.39 -4.39 -3.72
C LEU A 283 -2.59 -3.73 -5.08
N VAL A 284 -1.78 -2.72 -5.38
CA VAL A 284 -1.76 -2.03 -6.66
C VAL A 284 -0.36 -2.12 -7.25
N ILE A 285 -0.23 -2.73 -8.42
CA ILE A 285 0.99 -2.77 -9.21
C ILE A 285 0.67 -2.10 -10.55
N LEU A 286 1.04 -0.84 -10.72
CA LEU A 286 0.71 -0.03 -11.90
C LEU A 286 1.99 0.42 -12.62
N THR A 287 2.35 -0.22 -13.73
CA THR A 287 3.55 0.09 -14.50
C THR A 287 3.19 0.67 -15.86
N PRO A 288 3.92 1.69 -16.33
CA PRO A 288 3.71 2.24 -17.67
C PRO A 288 4.15 1.24 -18.75
N TRP A 289 5.08 0.32 -18.44
CA TRP A 289 5.62 -0.67 -19.36
C TRP A 289 5.26 -2.09 -18.94
N PRO A 290 5.18 -3.05 -19.87
CA PRO A 290 5.05 -4.46 -19.56
C PRO A 290 6.15 -4.94 -18.62
N ILE A 291 5.76 -5.64 -17.56
CA ILE A 291 6.67 -6.30 -16.62
C ILE A 291 6.32 -7.80 -16.54
N TYR A 292 7.33 -8.64 -16.30
CA TYR A 292 7.17 -10.10 -16.22
C TYR A 292 7.82 -10.61 -14.94
N PRO A 293 7.35 -10.17 -13.76
CA PRO A 293 7.99 -10.55 -12.52
C PRO A 293 7.77 -12.04 -12.26
N LYS A 294 8.82 -12.74 -11.85
CA LYS A 294 8.71 -14.11 -11.36
C LYS A 294 7.82 -14.11 -10.10
N ILE A 295 6.87 -15.04 -10.07
CA ILE A 295 5.98 -15.27 -8.92
C ILE A 295 6.23 -16.68 -8.41
N SER A 296 6.74 -16.82 -7.18
CA SER A 296 6.86 -18.15 -6.57
C SER A 296 5.49 -18.76 -6.29
N LYS A 297 5.45 -20.09 -6.19
CA LYS A 297 4.21 -20.83 -5.88
C LYS A 297 3.57 -20.40 -4.56
N GLU A 298 4.41 -20.08 -3.58
CA GLU A 298 3.98 -19.63 -2.26
C GLU A 298 3.29 -18.27 -2.34
N ILE A 299 3.94 -17.27 -2.96
CA ILE A 299 3.35 -15.94 -3.17
C ILE A 299 2.08 -16.02 -4.02
N ALA A 300 2.09 -16.81 -5.10
CA ALA A 300 0.90 -17.02 -5.92
C ALA A 300 -0.25 -17.63 -5.09
N GLY A 301 0.04 -18.64 -4.27
CA GLY A 301 -0.94 -19.26 -3.37
C GLY A 301 -1.51 -18.28 -2.35
N ASN A 302 -0.67 -17.45 -1.74
CA ASN A 302 -1.11 -16.41 -0.80
C ASN A 302 -2.00 -15.37 -1.49
N ILE A 303 -1.63 -14.90 -2.68
CA ILE A 303 -2.43 -13.93 -3.44
C ILE A 303 -3.79 -14.53 -3.82
N LEU A 304 -3.83 -15.78 -4.27
CA LEU A 304 -5.08 -16.44 -4.69
C LEU A 304 -6.03 -16.72 -3.52
N THR A 305 -5.50 -17.07 -2.34
CA THR A 305 -6.31 -17.42 -1.16
C THR A 305 -6.82 -16.21 -0.38
N LYS A 306 -6.26 -15.01 -0.62
CA LYS A 306 -6.71 -13.76 0.01
C LYS A 306 -8.00 -13.25 -0.63
N GLU A 307 -8.94 -12.82 0.21
CA GLU A 307 -10.07 -11.99 -0.20
C GLU A 307 -9.62 -10.53 -0.29
N TRP A 308 -9.43 -10.03 -1.51
CA TRP A 308 -8.93 -8.69 -1.75
C TRP A 308 -10.04 -7.64 -1.62
N ARG A 309 -9.76 -6.52 -0.96
CA ARG A 309 -10.61 -5.33 -1.09
C ARG A 309 -10.35 -4.65 -2.44
N LEU A 310 -9.09 -4.54 -2.83
CA LEU A 310 -8.68 -4.02 -4.13
C LEU A 310 -7.44 -4.78 -4.61
N LEU A 311 -7.49 -5.31 -5.83
CA LEU A 311 -6.34 -5.85 -6.52
C LEU A 311 -6.20 -5.16 -7.88
N VAL A 312 -5.06 -4.53 -8.13
CA VAL A 312 -4.73 -3.93 -9.43
C VAL A 312 -3.41 -4.52 -9.90
N VAL A 313 -3.42 -5.22 -11.03
CA VAL A 313 -2.24 -5.90 -11.56
C VAL A 313 -2.15 -5.76 -13.07
N PRO A 314 -0.93 -5.74 -13.65
CA PRO A 314 -0.77 -5.81 -15.09
C PRO A 314 -1.24 -7.17 -15.62
N MET A 315 -1.66 -7.20 -16.88
CA MET A 315 -2.14 -8.41 -17.56
C MET A 315 -1.14 -9.56 -17.51
N GLU A 316 0.16 -9.27 -17.56
CA GLU A 316 1.23 -10.26 -17.46
C GLU A 316 1.22 -10.97 -16.10
N VAL A 317 1.13 -10.22 -15.01
CA VAL A 317 1.02 -10.77 -13.65
C VAL A 317 -0.27 -11.56 -13.49
N TRP A 318 -1.39 -11.05 -14.03
CA TRP A 318 -2.67 -11.77 -14.02
C TRP A 318 -2.58 -13.10 -14.77
N THR A 319 -1.94 -13.11 -15.93
CA THR A 319 -1.73 -14.30 -16.77
C THR A 319 -0.96 -15.37 -16.02
N ASP A 320 0.13 -15.00 -15.35
CA ASP A 320 0.94 -15.94 -14.59
C ASP A 320 0.18 -16.51 -13.38
N LEU A 321 -0.52 -15.65 -12.63
CA LEU A 321 -1.35 -16.06 -11.49
C LEU A 321 -2.45 -17.04 -11.91
N MET A 322 -3.17 -16.71 -12.98
CA MET A 322 -4.35 -17.47 -13.45
C MET A 322 -4.04 -18.47 -14.57
N SER A 323 -2.75 -18.77 -14.79
CA SER A 323 -2.31 -19.81 -15.71
C SER A 323 -2.95 -21.17 -15.39
N PRO A 324 -3.36 -21.97 -16.39
CA PRO A 324 -3.98 -23.27 -16.16
C PRO A 324 -3.07 -24.20 -15.34
N SER A 325 -3.65 -24.93 -14.40
CA SER A 325 -2.95 -25.92 -13.57
C SER A 325 -3.79 -27.17 -13.36
N ASN A 326 -3.17 -28.22 -12.82
CA ASN A 326 -3.86 -29.48 -12.51
C ASN A 326 -5.00 -29.32 -11.49
N GLN A 327 -5.00 -28.24 -10.72
CA GLN A 327 -6.06 -27.89 -9.79
C GLN A 327 -6.66 -26.55 -10.21
N PRO A 328 -7.99 -26.40 -10.24
CA PRO A 328 -8.63 -25.12 -10.45
C PRO A 328 -8.23 -24.12 -9.37
N LYS A 329 -7.83 -22.93 -9.81
CA LYS A 329 -7.54 -21.78 -8.94
C LYS A 329 -8.79 -20.92 -8.82
N HIS A 330 -8.99 -20.32 -7.66
CA HIS A 330 -10.04 -19.36 -7.41
C HIS A 330 -9.45 -18.11 -6.76
N LEU A 331 -9.84 -16.94 -7.27
CA LEU A 331 -9.47 -15.64 -6.71
C LEU A 331 -10.73 -14.87 -6.33
N THR A 332 -10.71 -14.19 -5.17
CA THR A 332 -11.82 -13.36 -4.71
C THR A 332 -11.38 -11.92 -4.49
N ALA A 333 -12.10 -10.96 -5.07
CA ALA A 333 -11.86 -9.54 -4.86
C ALA A 333 -13.16 -8.73 -4.85
N ALA A 334 -13.26 -7.69 -4.02
CA ALA A 334 -14.34 -6.72 -4.13
C ALA A 334 -14.15 -5.88 -5.39
N GLU A 335 -12.94 -5.35 -5.61
CA GLU A 335 -12.56 -4.64 -6.83
C GLU A 335 -11.28 -5.25 -7.41
N LEU A 336 -11.33 -5.58 -8.69
CA LEU A 336 -10.18 -6.04 -9.47
C LEU A 336 -10.01 -5.13 -10.67
N ALA A 337 -8.79 -4.62 -10.87
CA ALA A 337 -8.39 -4.01 -12.12
C ALA A 337 -7.28 -4.83 -12.77
N VAL A 338 -7.50 -5.23 -14.02
CA VAL A 338 -6.45 -5.80 -14.87
C VAL A 338 -6.22 -4.81 -15.99
N TYR A 339 -4.98 -4.39 -16.18
CA TYR A 339 -4.66 -3.42 -17.22
C TYR A 339 -3.59 -3.94 -18.17
N ILE A 340 -3.63 -3.43 -19.40
CA ILE A 340 -2.61 -3.66 -20.40
C ILE A 340 -1.69 -2.44 -20.42
N PRO A 341 -0.42 -2.59 -20.01
CA PRO A 341 0.54 -1.49 -19.97
C PRO A 341 0.84 -0.93 -21.37
N GLN A 342 1.48 0.24 -21.43
CA GLN A 342 1.85 0.85 -22.70
C GLN A 342 2.98 0.04 -23.33
N HIS A 343 2.62 -0.70 -24.38
CA HIS A 343 3.57 -1.18 -25.37
C HIS A 343 4.11 0.04 -26.15
N GLY A 344 5.43 0.16 -26.33
CA GLY A 344 6.04 1.25 -27.10
C GLY A 344 5.39 1.45 -28.48
N VAL A 345 5.65 2.60 -29.12
CA VAL A 345 4.93 3.06 -30.35
C VAL A 345 4.89 2.01 -31.48
N PHE A 346 5.82 1.05 -31.48
CA PHE A 346 5.97 0.03 -32.53
C PHE A 346 5.61 -1.40 -32.11
N THR A 347 5.20 -1.62 -30.87
CA THR A 347 4.86 -2.97 -30.41
C THR A 347 3.42 -3.28 -30.76
N VAL A 348 3.26 -4.18 -31.73
CA VAL A 348 1.95 -4.73 -32.12
C VAL A 348 1.40 -5.51 -30.92
N ILE A 349 0.26 -5.07 -30.41
CA ILE A 349 -0.47 -5.78 -29.37
C ILE A 349 -0.89 -7.16 -29.92
N PRO A 350 -0.52 -8.27 -29.27
CA PRO A 350 -0.90 -9.61 -29.70
C PRO A 350 -2.42 -9.72 -29.91
N ILE A 351 -2.83 -10.47 -30.93
CA ILE A 351 -4.26 -10.66 -31.24
C ILE A 351 -4.98 -11.37 -30.08
N SER A 352 -4.28 -12.24 -29.35
CA SER A 352 -4.78 -12.89 -28.13
C SER A 352 -4.42 -12.06 -26.90
N LEU A 353 -5.23 -11.03 -26.63
CA LEU A 353 -5.08 -10.18 -25.44
C LEU A 353 -5.42 -10.88 -24.13
N THR A 354 -6.23 -11.93 -24.21
CA THR A 354 -6.82 -12.60 -23.06
C THR A 354 -6.19 -13.97 -22.86
N PRO A 355 -5.54 -14.23 -21.72
CA PRO A 355 -4.93 -15.52 -21.45
C PRO A 355 -6.01 -16.61 -21.27
N SER A 356 -5.68 -17.83 -21.69
CA SER A 356 -6.49 -19.00 -21.31
C SER A 356 -6.34 -19.25 -19.82
N MET A 357 -7.46 -19.37 -19.10
CA MET A 357 -7.47 -19.62 -17.66
C MET A 357 -7.83 -21.08 -17.32
N GLY A 358 -8.11 -21.94 -18.32
CA GLY A 358 -8.53 -23.32 -18.09
C GLY A 358 -9.80 -23.37 -17.24
N ASP A 359 -9.77 -24.10 -16.12
CA ASP A 359 -10.88 -24.17 -15.17
C ASP A 359 -10.79 -23.14 -14.04
N ASN A 360 -9.83 -22.21 -14.10
CA ASN A 360 -9.66 -21.19 -13.08
C ASN A 360 -10.77 -20.13 -13.15
N LEU A 361 -11.19 -19.63 -12.00
CA LEU A 361 -12.28 -18.65 -11.88
C LEU A 361 -11.90 -17.48 -10.98
N ALA A 362 -12.48 -16.32 -11.23
CA ALA A 362 -12.41 -15.15 -10.36
C ALA A 362 -13.81 -14.73 -9.90
N THR A 363 -14.01 -14.52 -8.61
CA THR A 363 -15.23 -13.93 -8.05
C THR A 363 -14.97 -12.47 -7.70
N VAL A 364 -15.60 -11.57 -8.46
CA VAL A 364 -15.29 -10.14 -8.45
C VAL A 364 -16.59 -9.36 -8.47
N LYS A 365 -16.75 -8.33 -7.63
CA LYS A 365 -17.92 -7.43 -7.71
C LYS A 365 -17.74 -6.34 -8.76
N VAL A 366 -16.59 -5.67 -8.74
CA VAL A 366 -16.23 -4.62 -9.70
C VAL A 366 -15.00 -5.05 -10.49
N LEU A 367 -15.16 -5.25 -11.79
CA LEU A 367 -14.04 -5.51 -12.70
C LEU A 367 -13.74 -4.25 -13.52
N ARG A 368 -12.50 -3.78 -13.45
CA ARG A 368 -11.94 -2.77 -14.34
C ARG A 368 -10.98 -3.43 -15.31
N PHE A 369 -11.15 -3.14 -16.59
CA PHE A 369 -10.22 -3.54 -17.63
C PHE A 369 -9.68 -2.28 -18.30
N GLU A 370 -8.40 -1.98 -18.09
CA GLU A 370 -7.82 -0.69 -18.50
C GLU A 370 -6.78 -0.86 -19.63
N PHE A 371 -6.71 0.10 -20.55
CA PHE A 371 -5.72 0.12 -21.63
C PHE A 371 -4.87 1.38 -21.56
N TYR A 372 -3.58 1.21 -21.28
CA TYR A 372 -2.59 2.29 -21.35
C TYR A 372 -2.08 2.49 -22.79
N THR A 373 -2.97 2.54 -23.79
CA THR A 373 -2.59 2.72 -25.19
C THR A 373 -3.01 4.09 -25.69
N ARG A 374 -2.04 4.98 -25.94
CA ARG A 374 -2.34 6.36 -26.40
C ARG A 374 -2.81 6.45 -27.85
N HIS A 375 -2.58 5.41 -28.67
CA HIS A 375 -2.63 5.53 -30.13
C HIS A 375 -3.35 4.40 -30.86
N GLU A 376 -3.71 3.31 -30.20
CA GLU A 376 -4.38 2.18 -30.87
C GLU A 376 -5.87 2.19 -30.54
N LEU A 377 -6.70 2.39 -31.57
CA LEU A 377 -8.14 2.17 -31.43
C LEU A 377 -8.36 0.66 -31.28
N MET A 378 -9.01 0.25 -30.19
CA MET A 378 -9.44 -1.14 -30.08
C MET A 378 -10.42 -1.46 -31.23
N SER A 379 -10.18 -2.57 -31.92
CA SER A 379 -11.09 -3.10 -32.93
C SER A 379 -12.20 -3.93 -32.28
N ALA A 380 -13.38 -3.96 -32.88
CA ALA A 380 -14.51 -4.74 -32.38
C ALA A 380 -14.17 -6.23 -32.10
N PRO A 381 -13.38 -6.94 -32.94
CA PRO A 381 -12.96 -8.31 -32.63
C PRO A 381 -12.17 -8.45 -31.33
N LYS A 382 -11.27 -7.51 -31.01
CA LYS A 382 -10.51 -7.51 -29.75
C LYS A 382 -11.45 -7.33 -28.56
N MET A 383 -12.42 -6.42 -28.68
CA MET A 383 -13.44 -6.17 -27.63
C MET A 383 -14.31 -7.39 -27.36
N MET A 384 -14.78 -8.06 -28.42
CA MET A 384 -15.57 -9.28 -28.28
C MET A 384 -14.78 -10.38 -27.58
N GLY A 385 -13.48 -10.52 -27.87
CA GLY A 385 -12.61 -11.46 -27.17
C GLY A 385 -12.52 -11.19 -25.67
N ILE A 386 -12.44 -9.91 -25.27
CA ILE A 386 -12.40 -9.50 -23.86
C ILE A 386 -13.73 -9.77 -23.17
N VAL A 387 -14.86 -9.43 -23.79
CA VAL A 387 -16.19 -9.71 -23.24
C VAL A 387 -16.43 -11.22 -23.09
N ASP A 388 -16.08 -12.01 -24.11
CA ASP A 388 -16.17 -13.47 -24.06
C ASP A 388 -15.29 -14.04 -22.92
N TRP A 389 -14.05 -13.59 -22.81
CA TRP A 389 -13.15 -13.96 -21.72
C TRP A 389 -13.73 -13.62 -20.35
N ILE A 390 -14.26 -12.40 -20.16
CA ILE A 390 -14.91 -11.98 -18.92
C ILE A 390 -16.09 -12.90 -18.59
N SER A 391 -16.96 -13.16 -19.58
CA SER A 391 -18.14 -14.00 -19.40
C SER A 391 -17.79 -15.43 -18.96
N ARG A 392 -16.68 -15.98 -19.46
CA ARG A 392 -16.25 -17.35 -19.16
C ARG A 392 -15.67 -17.47 -17.77
N TYR A 393 -14.81 -16.55 -17.35
CA TYR A 393 -13.96 -16.76 -16.18
C TYR A 393 -14.35 -15.96 -14.94
N PHE A 394 -15.18 -14.94 -15.07
CA PHE A 394 -15.57 -14.08 -13.95
C PHE A 394 -16.98 -14.37 -13.48
N ARG A 395 -17.17 -14.36 -12.16
CA ARG A 395 -18.43 -14.61 -11.46
C ARG A 395 -18.69 -13.52 -10.44
N GLY A 396 -19.97 -13.30 -10.10
CA GLY A 396 -20.37 -12.35 -9.08
C GLY A 396 -20.23 -10.88 -9.49
N LEU A 397 -20.03 -10.61 -10.79
CA LEU A 397 -19.87 -9.24 -11.29
C LEU A 397 -21.16 -8.44 -11.08
N GLU A 398 -21.02 -7.30 -10.41
CA GLU A 398 -22.07 -6.28 -10.24
C GLU A 398 -21.83 -5.08 -11.17
N LYS A 399 -20.55 -4.78 -11.45
CA LYS A 399 -20.12 -3.67 -12.31
C LYS A 399 -18.92 -4.07 -13.17
N LEU A 400 -19.02 -3.80 -14.47
CA LEU A 400 -17.92 -3.91 -15.42
C LEU A 400 -17.56 -2.51 -15.94
N VAL A 401 -16.28 -2.16 -15.85
CA VAL A 401 -15.72 -0.91 -16.34
C VAL A 401 -14.62 -1.23 -17.32
N ILE A 402 -14.72 -0.71 -18.54
CA ILE A 402 -13.70 -0.87 -19.57
C ILE A 402 -13.21 0.54 -19.90
N GLU A 403 -12.02 0.86 -19.43
CA GLU A 403 -11.42 2.19 -19.55
C GLU A 403 -10.33 2.17 -20.63
N GLU A 404 -10.58 2.92 -21.70
CA GLU A 404 -9.58 3.22 -22.73
C GLU A 404 -9.00 4.61 -22.49
N SER A 405 -7.88 4.92 -23.16
CA SER A 405 -7.26 6.25 -23.08
C SER A 405 -8.25 7.38 -23.42
N PRO A 406 -8.07 8.59 -22.83
CA PRO A 406 -9.04 9.69 -22.96
C PRO A 406 -9.43 10.01 -24.41
N GLY A 407 -10.71 9.84 -24.75
CA GLY A 407 -11.27 10.10 -26.09
C GLY A 407 -12.62 9.40 -26.33
N LYS A 408 -13.28 9.68 -27.47
CA LYS A 408 -14.43 8.85 -27.92
C LYS A 408 -13.86 7.55 -28.47
N THR A 409 -13.99 6.50 -27.68
CA THR A 409 -13.37 5.21 -27.94
C THR A 409 -14.22 4.36 -28.87
N GLY A 410 -13.56 3.44 -29.57
CA GLY A 410 -14.26 2.42 -30.34
C GLY A 410 -15.22 1.60 -29.47
N PHE A 411 -14.90 1.43 -28.19
CA PHE A 411 -15.69 0.62 -27.25
C PHE A 411 -17.03 1.24 -26.91
N CYS A 412 -17.07 2.54 -26.60
CA CYS A 412 -18.32 3.24 -26.37
C CYS A 412 -19.23 3.17 -27.62
N LEU A 413 -18.65 3.35 -28.82
CA LEU A 413 -19.38 3.21 -30.08
C LEU A 413 -19.84 1.78 -30.34
N PHE A 414 -19.03 0.78 -29.96
CA PHE A 414 -19.38 -0.64 -30.07
C PHE A 414 -20.57 -0.97 -29.16
N LEU A 415 -20.53 -0.60 -27.88
CA LEU A 415 -21.64 -0.84 -26.96
C LEU A 415 -22.91 -0.06 -27.33
N GLN A 416 -22.77 1.15 -27.90
CA GLN A 416 -23.94 1.88 -28.42
C GLN A 416 -24.60 1.19 -29.61
N LYS A 417 -23.84 0.42 -30.39
CA LYS A 417 -24.33 -0.25 -31.61
C LYS A 417 -24.72 -1.71 -31.40
N ASN A 418 -24.34 -2.31 -30.28
CA ASN A 418 -24.51 -3.74 -30.03
C ASN A 418 -25.11 -3.98 -28.64
N GLN A 419 -26.04 -4.92 -28.54
CA GLN A 419 -26.49 -5.43 -27.25
C GLN A 419 -25.53 -6.52 -26.78
N VAL A 420 -25.00 -6.39 -25.56
CA VAL A 420 -24.12 -7.38 -24.94
C VAL A 420 -24.86 -8.00 -23.76
N GLU A 421 -25.08 -9.30 -23.78
CA GLU A 421 -25.69 -10.06 -22.69
C GLU A 421 -24.67 -11.01 -22.08
N ILE A 422 -24.38 -10.86 -20.79
CA ILE A 422 -23.47 -11.74 -20.03
C ILE A 422 -24.31 -12.64 -19.11
N THR A 423 -24.79 -13.75 -19.67
CA THR A 423 -25.71 -14.68 -18.96
C THR A 423 -25.08 -15.39 -17.76
N THR A 424 -23.75 -15.48 -17.71
CA THR A 424 -23.01 -16.08 -16.60
C THR A 424 -22.93 -15.21 -15.35
N ASN A 425 -23.36 -13.94 -15.44
CA ASN A 425 -23.33 -12.96 -14.36
C ASN A 425 -24.68 -12.26 -14.22
N PRO A 426 -25.71 -12.93 -13.66
CA PRO A 426 -27.06 -12.38 -13.55
C PRO A 426 -27.15 -11.13 -12.65
N GLY A 427 -26.13 -10.88 -11.82
CA GLY A 427 -26.02 -9.69 -10.97
C GLY A 427 -25.46 -8.44 -11.66
N LEU A 428 -24.98 -8.56 -12.90
CA LEU A 428 -24.33 -7.47 -13.62
C LEU A 428 -25.39 -6.43 -14.03
N LYS A 429 -25.30 -5.23 -13.46
CA LYS A 429 -26.14 -4.10 -13.88
C LYS A 429 -25.50 -3.47 -15.12
N THR A 430 -26.28 -3.38 -16.19
CA THR A 430 -25.88 -2.79 -17.48
C THR A 430 -25.95 -1.27 -17.48
#